data_AF-A0A6S6M864-F1
#
_entry.id   AF-A0A6S6M864-F1
#
_cell.length_a   1.000
_cell.length_b   1.000
_cell.length_c   1.000
_cell.angle_alpha   90.00
_cell.angle_beta   90.00
_cell.angle_gamma   90.00
#
_symmetry.space_group_name_H-M   'P 1'
#
loop_
_entity.id
_entity.type
_entity.pdbx_description
1 polymer ?
#
loop_
_entity_poly.entity_id
_entity_poly.type
_entity_poly.pdbx_seq_one_letter_code
_entity_poly.pdbx_strand_id
1 'polypeptide(L)'
;MWGVLSAEGFLDNCDGFYRFLDGMKPGRLLTEWPVQMWLGSQLMVGTADLLFETAKGWVVIDHKSFPGPPSLWGKEAEAYAGQLKAYADSLKLATGNLLPEPILTSCWQAA
;
A
#
# COMPACT_ATOMS: atom_id res chain seq x y z
N MET A 1 -5.60 27.06 1.71
CA MET A 1 -5.70 25.73 2.35
C MET A 1 -4.72 24.82 1.62
N TRP A 2 -3.59 24.50 2.24
CA TRP A 2 -2.62 23.56 1.67
C TRP A 2 -3.16 22.14 1.90
N GLY A 3 -3.18 21.28 0.88
CA GLY A 3 -3.32 19.84 1.06
C GLY A 3 -4.68 19.17 0.76
N VAL A 4 -5.47 19.67 -0.20
CA VAL A 4 -6.67 18.94 -0.66
C VAL A 4 -6.57 18.75 -2.18
N LEU A 5 -6.66 17.49 -2.64
CA LEU A 5 -6.81 17.16 -4.05
C LEU A 5 -8.08 17.85 -4.60
N SER A 6 -8.05 18.36 -5.83
CA SER A 6 -9.31 18.78 -6.48
C SER A 6 -10.21 17.57 -6.70
N ALA A 7 -11.50 17.79 -6.98
CA ALA A 7 -12.42 16.70 -7.29
C ALA A 7 -11.91 15.88 -8.50
N GLU A 8 -11.39 16.57 -9.52
CA GLU A 8 -10.78 15.96 -10.70
C GLU A 8 -9.51 15.18 -10.31
N GLY A 9 -8.62 15.78 -9.52
CA GLY A 9 -7.39 15.11 -9.08
C GLY A 9 -7.65 13.88 -8.20
N PHE A 10 -8.77 13.85 -7.47
CA PHE A 10 -9.23 12.66 -6.74
C PHE A 10 -9.69 11.57 -7.70
N LEU A 11 -10.53 11.90 -8.69
CA LEU A 11 -10.97 10.94 -9.71
C LEU A 11 -9.79 10.38 -10.51
N ASP A 12 -8.84 11.22 -10.91
CA ASP A 12 -7.62 10.80 -11.61
C ASP A 12 -6.79 9.80 -10.79
N ASN A 13 -6.70 10.01 -9.47
CA ASN A 13 -6.01 9.09 -8.57
C ASN A 13 -6.76 7.75 -8.45
N CYS A 14 -8.10 7.78 -8.35
CA CYS A 14 -8.92 6.57 -8.38
C CYS A 14 -8.73 5.78 -9.69
N ASP A 15 -8.79 6.44 -10.84
CA ASP A 15 -8.61 5.82 -12.15
C ASP A 15 -7.19 5.24 -12.32
N GLY A 16 -6.18 5.95 -11.80
CA GLY A 16 -4.80 5.46 -11.74
C GLY A 16 -4.67 4.19 -10.90
N PHE A 17 -5.31 4.17 -9.72
CA PHE A 17 -5.33 3.02 -8.83
C PHE A 17 -6.02 1.80 -9.47
N TYR A 18 -7.18 1.98 -10.10
CA TYR A 18 -7.86 0.87 -10.77
C TYR A 18 -7.08 0.33 -11.97
N ARG A 19 -6.47 1.20 -12.78
CA ARG A 19 -5.56 0.76 -13.87
C ARG A 19 -4.37 -0.04 -13.34
N PHE A 20 -3.80 0.39 -12.22
CA PHE A 20 -2.74 -0.36 -11.54
C PHE A 20 -3.22 -1.75 -11.11
N LEU A 21 -4.38 -1.83 -10.44
CA LEU A 21 -4.96 -3.11 -10.01
C LEU A 21 -5.27 -4.05 -11.18
N ASP A 22 -5.84 -3.54 -12.27
CA ASP A 22 -6.13 -4.33 -13.48
C ASP A 22 -4.85 -4.94 -14.08
N GLY A 23 -3.75 -4.18 -14.07
CA GLY A 23 -2.43 -4.65 -14.51
C GLY A 23 -1.86 -5.78 -13.65
N MET A 24 -2.11 -5.74 -12.34
CA MET A 24 -1.62 -6.74 -11.38
C MET A 24 -2.41 -8.05 -11.40
N LYS A 25 -3.65 -8.04 -11.92
CA LYS A 25 -4.57 -9.20 -11.97
C LYS A 25 -4.68 -9.89 -10.60
N PRO A 26 -5.13 -9.16 -9.56
CA PRO A 26 -5.18 -9.68 -8.21
C PRO A 26 -6.12 -10.90 -8.13
N GLY A 27 -5.74 -11.87 -7.31
CA GLY A 27 -6.61 -12.95 -6.88
C GLY A 27 -7.58 -12.44 -5.82
N ARG A 28 -7.35 -12.83 -4.57
CA ARG A 28 -8.13 -12.31 -3.44
C ARG A 28 -7.76 -10.85 -3.13
N LEU A 29 -8.76 -10.01 -2.90
CA LEU A 29 -8.64 -8.63 -2.42
C LEU A 29 -9.14 -8.54 -0.98
N LEU A 30 -8.35 -7.97 -0.07
CA LEU A 30 -8.71 -7.72 1.33
C LEU A 30 -8.50 -6.24 1.64
N THR A 31 -9.59 -5.47 1.68
CA THR A 31 -9.58 -4.03 1.94
C THR A 31 -9.66 -3.74 3.43
N GLU A 32 -9.00 -2.67 3.90
CA GLU A 32 -9.02 -2.23 5.30
C GLU A 32 -8.71 -3.37 6.27
N TRP A 33 -7.68 -4.15 5.94
CA TRP A 33 -7.42 -5.40 6.61
C TRP A 33 -6.64 -5.18 7.91
N PRO A 34 -7.13 -5.68 9.06
CA PRO A 34 -6.44 -5.51 10.32
C PRO A 34 -5.14 -6.33 10.34
N VAL A 35 -4.07 -5.70 10.83
CA VAL A 35 -2.74 -6.28 10.96
C VAL A 35 -2.30 -6.22 12.41
N GLN A 36 -1.89 -7.37 12.95
CA GLN A 36 -1.36 -7.48 14.31
C GLN A 36 -0.11 -8.35 14.31
N MET A 37 0.92 -7.92 15.05
CA MET A 37 2.16 -8.67 15.18
C MET A 37 2.83 -8.37 16.51
N TRP A 38 3.34 -9.41 17.18
CA TRP A 38 4.21 -9.23 18.34
C TRP A 38 5.63 -8.83 17.90
N LEU A 39 6.12 -7.72 18.45
CA LEU A 39 7.49 -7.23 18.35
C LEU A 39 8.13 -7.33 19.72
N GLY A 40 8.69 -8.50 20.04
CA GLY A 40 9.16 -8.82 21.38
C GLY A 40 7.99 -8.80 22.37
N SER A 41 8.04 -7.90 23.36
CA SER A 41 6.97 -7.71 24.35
C SER A 41 5.90 -6.68 23.94
N GLN A 42 6.02 -6.07 22.77
CA GLN A 42 5.08 -5.07 22.28
C GLN A 42 4.16 -5.67 21.22
N LEU A 43 2.88 -5.28 21.23
CA LEU A 43 1.93 -5.62 20.16
C LEU A 43 1.83 -4.45 19.19
N MET A 44 2.25 -4.68 17.94
CA MET A 44 1.95 -3.77 16.82
C MET A 44 0.53 -4.05 16.33
N VAL A 45 -0.25 -2.98 16.17
CA VAL A 45 -1.61 -3.01 15.63
C VAL A 45 -1.73 -1.95 14.55
N GLY A 46 -2.31 -2.29 13.41
CA GLY A 46 -2.61 -1.36 12.33
C GLY A 46 -3.67 -1.92 11.39
N THR A 47 -3.93 -1.17 10.32
CA THR A 47 -4.83 -1.55 9.24
C THR A 47 -4.11 -1.29 7.93
N ALA A 48 -4.00 -2.30 7.08
CA ALA A 48 -3.50 -2.13 5.72
C ALA A 48 -4.67 -1.74 4.82
N ASP A 49 -4.51 -0.66 4.03
CA ASP A 49 -5.56 -0.16 3.13
C ASP A 49 -6.01 -1.26 2.16
N LEU A 50 -5.06 -2.01 1.58
CA LEU A 50 -5.34 -3.15 0.73
C LEU A 50 -4.24 -4.22 0.80
N LEU A 51 -4.67 -5.48 0.89
CA LEU A 51 -3.85 -6.66 0.64
C LEU A 51 -4.42 -7.44 -0.54
N PHE A 52 -3.56 -8.01 -1.38
CA PHE A 52 -4.04 -8.93 -2.41
C PHE A 52 -3.06 -10.03 -2.79
N GLU A 53 -3.61 -11.14 -3.27
CA GLU A 53 -2.83 -12.27 -3.76
C GLU A 53 -2.42 -12.08 -5.22
N THR A 54 -1.22 -12.53 -5.55
CA THR A 54 -0.74 -12.75 -6.91
C THR A 54 -0.22 -14.17 -7.04
N ALA A 55 0.09 -14.62 -8.26
CA ALA A 55 0.72 -15.92 -8.47
C ALA A 55 2.08 -16.10 -7.77
N LYS A 56 2.72 -15.00 -7.33
CA LYS A 56 4.06 -15.01 -6.71
C LYS A 56 4.05 -14.78 -5.20
N GLY A 57 2.91 -14.38 -4.63
CA GLY A 57 2.79 -14.05 -3.22
C GLY A 57 1.80 -12.93 -2.96
N TRP A 58 1.89 -12.33 -1.78
CA TRP A 58 1.01 -11.25 -1.34
C TRP A 58 1.58 -9.87 -1.68
N VAL A 59 0.71 -8.93 -2.03
CA VAL A 59 1.04 -7.51 -2.14
C VAL A 59 0.29 -6.78 -1.03
N VAL A 60 0.98 -5.82 -0.39
CA VAL A 60 0.36 -4.84 0.49
C VAL A 60 0.49 -3.46 -0.14
N ILE A 61 -0.62 -2.74 -0.16
CA ILE A 61 -0.71 -1.37 -0.63
C ILE A 61 -1.06 -0.47 0.55
N ASP A 62 -0.35 0.65 0.63
CA ASP A 62 -0.65 1.77 1.51
C ASP A 62 -0.95 2.99 0.62
N HIS A 63 -2.21 3.39 0.56
CA HIS A 63 -2.69 4.41 -0.37
C HIS A 63 -2.48 5.80 0.22
N LYS A 64 -1.54 6.56 -0.35
CA LYS A 64 -1.20 7.90 0.10
C LYS A 64 -1.59 8.96 -0.92
N SER A 65 -2.53 9.81 -0.52
CA SER A 65 -2.86 11.02 -1.28
C SER A 65 -1.83 12.11 -0.99
N PHE A 66 -0.76 12.17 -1.78
CA PHE A 66 0.22 13.25 -1.72
C PHE A 66 0.03 14.23 -2.89
N PRO A 67 -0.25 15.52 -2.62
CA PRO A 67 -0.58 16.50 -3.66
C PRO A 67 0.65 17.08 -4.39
N GLY A 68 1.88 16.72 -3.99
CA GLY A 68 3.09 17.21 -4.63
C GLY A 68 3.38 16.53 -5.98
N PRO A 69 4.33 17.07 -6.77
CA PRO A 69 4.64 16.57 -8.10
C PRO A 69 5.24 15.15 -8.08
N PRO A 70 5.13 14.38 -9.19
CA PRO A 70 5.67 13.02 -9.30
C PRO A 70 7.13 12.86 -8.91
N SER A 71 7.95 13.88 -9.17
CA SER A 71 9.37 13.90 -8.81
C SER A 71 9.63 13.83 -7.30
N LEU A 72 8.65 14.15 -6.46
CA LEU A 72 8.77 14.09 -5.00
C LEU A 72 8.14 12.83 -4.39
N TRP A 73 7.39 12.03 -5.16
CA TRP A 73 6.66 10.89 -4.63
C TRP A 73 7.57 9.83 -4.02
N GLY A 74 8.69 9.50 -4.67
CA GLY A 74 9.64 8.53 -4.11
C GLY A 74 10.20 8.97 -2.75
N LYS A 75 10.55 10.25 -2.63
CA LYS A 75 11.02 10.83 -1.36
C LYS A 75 9.93 10.83 -0.28
N GLU A 76 8.69 11.14 -0.65
CA GLU A 76 7.56 11.09 0.27
C GLU A 76 7.29 9.64 0.72
N ALA A 77 7.35 8.69 -0.20
CA ALA A 77 7.17 7.27 0.06
C ALA A 77 8.18 6.70 1.07
N GLU A 78 9.42 7.20 1.07
CA GLU A 78 10.46 6.78 2.03
C GLU A 78 10.05 7.01 3.48
N ALA A 79 9.23 8.04 3.77
CA ALA A 79 8.75 8.33 5.12
C ALA A 79 7.91 7.18 5.71
N TYR A 80 7.33 6.32 4.85
CA TYR A 80 6.44 5.23 5.24
C TYR A 80 7.14 3.86 5.19
N ALA A 81 8.43 3.79 4.82
CA ALA A 81 9.16 2.53 4.66
C ALA A 81 9.13 1.64 5.93
N GLY A 82 9.15 2.24 7.12
CA GLY A 82 9.06 1.51 8.39
C GLY A 82 7.70 0.84 8.59
N GLN A 83 6.60 1.55 8.29
CA GLN A 83 5.24 1.00 8.36
C GLN A 83 5.06 -0.13 7.36
N LEU A 84 5.48 0.09 6.12
CA LEU A 84 5.42 -0.92 5.07
C LEU A 84 6.19 -2.18 5.44
N LYS A 85 7.41 -2.02 5.99
CA LYS A 85 8.19 -3.15 6.49
C LYS A 85 7.44 -3.93 7.57
N ALA A 86 6.79 -3.25 8.53
CA ALA A 86 6.03 -3.91 9.57
C ALA A 86 4.85 -4.73 9.02
N TYR A 87 4.16 -4.23 7.99
CA TYR A 87 3.09 -4.96 7.31
C TYR A 87 3.60 -6.14 6.48
N ALA A 88 4.73 -6.02 5.78
CA ALA A 88 5.30 -7.18 5.10
C ALA A 88 5.78 -8.26 6.07
N ASP A 89 6.41 -7.87 7.18
CA ASP A 89 6.90 -8.84 8.15
C ASP A 89 5.74 -9.59 8.81
N SER A 90 4.64 -8.89 9.13
CA SER A 90 3.44 -9.55 9.68
C SER A 90 2.80 -10.50 8.67
N LEU A 91 2.72 -10.13 7.38
CA LEU A 91 2.23 -11.00 6.33
C LEU A 91 3.10 -12.24 6.17
N LYS A 92 4.42 -12.09 6.10
CA LYS A 92 5.35 -13.23 6.02
C LYS A 92 5.13 -14.21 7.16
N LEU A 93 4.97 -13.72 8.39
CA LEU A 93 4.72 -14.56 9.56
C LEU A 93 3.34 -15.25 9.47
N ALA A 94 2.30 -14.53 9.06
CA ALA A 94 0.94 -15.07 8.96
C ALA A 94 0.77 -16.09 7.83
N THR A 95 1.52 -15.96 6.73
CA THR A 95 1.36 -16.79 5.52
C THR A 95 2.47 -17.82 5.34
N GLY A 96 3.36 -18.00 6.32
CA GLY A 96 4.41 -19.03 6.28
C GLY A 96 5.55 -18.74 5.30
N ASN A 97 6.02 -17.49 5.21
CA ASN A 97 7.14 -17.02 4.40
C ASN A 97 6.95 -17.03 2.87
N LEU A 98 5.71 -17.02 2.37
CA LEU A 98 5.48 -16.51 1.02
C LEU A 98 6.03 -15.08 0.95
N LEU A 99 6.98 -14.85 0.04
CA LEU A 99 7.61 -13.55 -0.08
C LEU A 99 6.54 -12.56 -0.57
N PRO A 100 6.26 -11.48 0.17
CA PRO A 100 5.46 -10.42 -0.38
C PRO A 100 6.19 -9.86 -1.60
N GLU A 101 5.45 -9.71 -2.69
CA GLU A 101 5.83 -8.91 -3.85
C GLU A 101 6.07 -7.45 -3.39
N PRO A 102 6.66 -6.58 -4.23
CA PRO A 102 7.00 -5.22 -3.83
C PRO A 102 5.84 -4.53 -3.11
N ILE A 103 6.14 -4.03 -1.92
CA ILE A 103 5.20 -3.23 -1.14
C ILE A 103 5.16 -1.85 -1.78
N LEU A 104 3.97 -1.38 -2.10
CA LEU A 104 3.80 -0.10 -2.79
C LEU A 104 3.09 0.87 -1.87
N THR A 105 3.74 2.00 -1.61
CA THR A 105 3.06 3.23 -1.22
C THR A 105 2.61 3.91 -2.49
N SER A 106 1.31 4.08 -2.66
CA SER A 106 0.83 4.72 -3.87
C SER A 106 0.60 6.20 -3.68
N CYS A 107 1.34 7.01 -4.42
CA CYS A 107 0.93 8.33 -4.87
C CYS A 107 0.69 8.17 -6.37
N TRP A 108 -0.55 8.00 -6.85
CA TRP A 108 -0.80 7.83 -8.27
C TRP A 108 -1.30 9.13 -8.89
N GLN A 109 -0.62 9.57 -9.93
CA GLN A 109 -1.27 10.09 -11.13
C GLN A 109 -0.62 9.39 -12.33
N ALA A 110 -1.50 8.91 -13.21
CA ALA A 110 -1.25 8.43 -14.56
C ALA A 110 0.14 8.78 -15.12
N ALA A 111 0.92 7.75 -15.46
CA ALA A 111 1.54 7.80 -16.78
C ALA A 111 0.43 7.73 -17.84
#